data_AF-A0A9P8JKD0-F1
#
_entry.id   AF-A0A9P8JKD0-F1
#
_cell.length_a   1.000
_cell.length_b   1.000
_cell.length_c   1.000
_cell.angle_alpha   90.00
_cell.angle_beta   90.00
_cell.angle_gamma   90.00
#
_symmetry.space_group_name_H-M   'P 1'
#
loop_
_entity.id
_entity.type
_entity.pdbx_description
1 polymer ?
#
loop_
_entity_poly.entity_id
_entity_poly.type
_entity_poly.pdbx_seq_one_letter_code
_entity_poly.pdbx_strand_id
1 'polypeptide(L)'
;LNEDKNHAQILEATLGMIFFQCSVGRPTDSIPDIPWHQHFQAAADLVDRLELPTTVVGAMQCGDVSRPPFNMALTAWIDILGATMLGRYPRFADTYRDLNIGKGSAGLSELMGCDDKIMFLISEIACLEAHKLEGMDDLVLCDYVKILGHSIGYCEPGPGAVKSAFSGTGAIKPKQLSINVTAAFMYAARIYLCSLVPGFRLDDHNVTNLVNAFCNVMEYIPAGPEGHDRSLVWPLLVVGSVSLPSSTFRSMFEERCSRLGEAANFGSFGRIRELFKDVWMLVDSEAALGSYQSVSWRDVMAQRGWDFLLI
;
A
#
# COMPACT_ATOMS: atom_id res chain seq x y z
N LEU A 1 24.22 26.55 4.45
CA LEU A 1 23.46 25.33 4.79
C LEU A 1 22.54 25.51 6.00
N ASN A 2 22.67 26.58 6.80
CA ASN A 2 21.78 26.90 7.94
C ASN A 2 20.74 28.00 7.66
N GLU A 3 20.52 28.37 6.40
CA GLU A 3 19.39 29.25 6.06
C GLU A 3 18.20 28.39 5.67
N ASP A 4 17.12 28.51 6.44
CA ASP A 4 15.84 27.78 6.35
C ASP A 4 15.13 27.84 4.99
N LYS A 5 15.66 28.62 4.03
CA LYS A 5 14.95 29.01 2.81
C LYS A 5 14.80 27.89 1.78
N ASN A 6 15.55 26.80 1.90
CA ASN A 6 15.57 25.74 0.88
C ASN A 6 15.05 24.38 1.37
N HIS A 7 14.66 24.23 2.64
CA HIS A 7 14.24 22.92 3.17
C HIS A 7 13.06 22.32 2.41
N ALA A 8 12.07 23.13 2.01
CA ALA A 8 10.94 22.68 1.21
C ALA A 8 11.34 22.17 -0.18
N GLN A 9 12.24 22.87 -0.87
CA GLN A 9 12.74 22.45 -2.19
C GLN A 9 13.60 21.19 -2.10
N ILE A 10 14.41 21.07 -1.04
CA ILE A 10 15.21 19.87 -0.80
C ILE A 10 14.29 18.67 -0.51
N LEU A 11 13.22 18.88 0.27
CA LEU A 11 12.22 17.86 0.54
C LEU A 11 11.56 17.37 -0.76
N GLU A 12 11.09 18.29 -1.60
CA GLU A 12 10.48 17.97 -2.90
C GLU A 12 11.44 17.19 -3.81
N ALA A 13 12.70 17.63 -3.90
CA ALA A 13 13.71 16.93 -4.69
C ALA A 13 13.97 15.51 -4.15
N THR A 14 14.06 15.36 -2.82
CA THR A 14 14.34 14.06 -2.18
C THR A 14 13.17 13.09 -2.37
N LEU A 15 11.93 13.54 -2.17
CA LEU A 15 10.73 12.74 -2.42
C LEU A 15 10.59 12.39 -3.91
N GLY A 16 10.89 13.32 -4.80
CA GLY A 16 10.92 13.10 -6.25
C GLY A 16 11.92 12.02 -6.67
N MET A 17 13.10 11.98 -6.05
CA MET A 17 14.11 10.93 -6.30
C MET A 17 13.63 9.53 -5.90
N ILE A 18 12.91 9.41 -4.78
CA ILE A 18 12.31 8.15 -4.34
C ILE A 18 11.26 7.70 -5.37
N PHE A 19 10.33 8.60 -5.74
CA PHE A 19 9.24 8.28 -6.67
C PHE A 19 9.70 8.01 -8.10
N PHE A 20 10.80 8.61 -8.53
CA PHE A 20 11.39 8.33 -9.84
C PHE A 20 11.68 6.84 -9.99
N GLN A 21 12.28 6.20 -8.98
CA GLN A 21 12.56 4.77 -8.98
C GLN A 21 11.29 3.91 -9.02
N CYS A 22 10.25 4.32 -8.28
CA CYS A 22 8.94 3.68 -8.32
C CYS A 22 8.24 3.83 -9.68
N SER A 23 8.58 4.85 -10.47
CA SER A 23 7.92 5.12 -11.75
C SER A 23 8.60 4.45 -12.94
N VAL A 24 9.93 4.44 -12.98
CA VAL A 24 10.70 4.03 -14.18
C VAL A 24 11.68 2.89 -13.96
N GLY A 25 11.97 2.53 -12.71
CA GLY A 25 12.98 1.51 -12.40
C GLY A 25 12.61 0.13 -12.94
N ARG A 26 13.58 -0.60 -13.49
CA ARG A 26 13.40 -1.98 -13.93
C ARG A 26 13.80 -2.96 -12.81
N PRO A 27 13.30 -4.21 -12.84
CA PRO A 27 13.73 -5.24 -11.88
C PRO A 27 15.23 -5.57 -11.98
N THR A 28 15.83 -5.39 -13.17
CA THR A 28 17.24 -5.68 -13.44
C THR A 28 18.16 -4.48 -13.25
N ASP A 29 17.61 -3.29 -12.96
CA ASP A 29 18.46 -2.13 -12.74
C ASP A 29 19.32 -2.36 -11.50
N SER A 30 20.59 -1.95 -11.58
CA SER A 30 21.48 -2.01 -10.43
C SER A 30 20.85 -1.27 -9.24
N ILE A 31 20.94 -1.88 -8.05
CA ILE A 31 20.50 -1.26 -6.81
C ILE A 31 21.15 0.12 -6.72
N PRO A 32 20.39 1.20 -6.46
CA PRO A 32 20.97 2.52 -6.29
C PRO A 32 22.05 2.49 -5.19
N ASP A 33 23.10 3.29 -5.32
CA ASP A 33 24.17 3.39 -4.31
C ASP A 33 23.61 3.72 -2.91
N ILE A 34 22.46 4.39 -2.86
CA ILE A 34 21.74 4.75 -1.64
C ILE A 34 20.33 4.14 -1.70
N PRO A 35 19.97 3.25 -0.75
CA PRO A 35 18.63 2.70 -0.62
C PRO A 35 17.53 3.76 -0.46
N TRP A 36 16.33 3.48 -0.96
CA TRP A 36 15.19 4.41 -0.90
C TRP A 36 14.85 4.81 0.54
N HIS A 37 15.02 3.89 1.50
CA HIS A 37 14.70 4.13 2.89
C HIS A 37 15.68 5.11 3.57
N GLN A 38 16.92 5.23 3.06
CA GLN A 38 17.88 6.24 3.52
C GLN A 38 17.54 7.62 2.94
N HIS A 39 17.12 7.68 1.68
CA HIS A 39 16.55 8.91 1.12
C HIS A 39 15.30 9.36 1.89
N PHE A 40 14.43 8.41 2.24
CA PHE A 40 13.24 8.71 3.02
C PHE A 40 13.59 9.20 4.42
N GLN A 41 14.62 8.64 5.07
CA GLN A 41 15.11 9.13 6.36
C GLN A 41 15.48 10.63 6.30
N ALA A 42 16.23 11.04 5.27
CA ALA A 42 16.57 12.45 5.07
C ALA A 42 15.35 13.34 4.77
N ALA A 43 14.40 12.85 3.96
CA ALA A 43 13.14 13.54 3.70
C ALA A 43 12.33 13.72 4.98
N ALA A 44 12.26 12.68 5.81
CA ALA A 44 11.51 12.70 7.05
C ALA A 44 12.10 13.67 8.09
N ASP A 45 13.44 13.75 8.17
CA ASP A 45 14.10 14.76 8.99
C ASP A 45 13.78 16.20 8.53
N LEU A 46 13.58 16.43 7.23
CA LEU A 46 13.15 17.72 6.70
C LEU A 46 11.66 18.00 7.00
N VAL A 47 10.81 16.98 6.96
CA VAL A 47 9.39 17.07 7.34
C VAL A 47 9.24 17.51 8.80
N ASP A 48 10.05 16.94 9.70
CA ASP A 48 10.12 17.34 11.11
C ASP A 48 10.58 18.80 11.26
N ARG A 49 11.65 19.20 10.56
CA ARG A 49 12.17 20.58 10.61
C ARG A 49 11.19 21.63 10.07
N LEU A 50 10.37 21.24 9.10
CA LEU A 50 9.31 22.08 8.55
C LEU A 50 8.02 22.03 9.39
N GLU A 51 8.00 21.26 10.48
CA GLU A 51 6.86 21.09 11.39
C GLU A 51 5.56 20.71 10.66
N LEU A 52 5.67 19.95 9.55
CA LEU A 52 4.48 19.58 8.76
C LEU A 52 3.50 18.71 9.55
N PRO A 53 3.94 17.71 10.35
CA PRO A 53 3.02 16.91 11.18
C PRO A 53 2.21 17.77 12.15
N THR A 54 2.88 18.70 12.84
CA THR A 54 2.25 19.63 13.77
C THR A 54 1.29 20.57 13.05
N THR A 55 1.65 21.03 11.85
CA THR A 55 0.81 21.90 11.02
C THR A 55 -0.49 21.20 10.63
N VAL A 56 -0.45 19.95 10.17
CA VAL A 56 -1.68 19.23 9.76
C VAL A 56 -2.57 18.87 10.95
N VAL A 57 -1.99 18.49 12.09
CA VAL A 57 -2.74 18.22 13.32
C VAL A 57 -3.35 19.52 13.87
N GLY A 58 -2.60 20.62 13.87
CA GLY A 58 -3.10 21.93 14.28
C GLY A 58 -4.25 22.44 13.42
N ALA A 59 -4.13 22.30 12.09
CA ALA A 59 -5.19 22.65 11.15
C ALA A 59 -6.49 21.86 11.44
N MET A 60 -6.37 20.54 11.66
CA MET A 60 -7.50 19.70 12.06
C MET A 60 -8.16 20.18 13.36
N GLN A 61 -7.37 20.50 14.39
CA GLN A 61 -7.89 20.94 15.70
C GLN A 61 -8.59 22.31 15.62
N CYS A 62 -8.11 23.21 14.77
CA CYS A 62 -8.73 24.51 14.53
C CYS A 62 -9.95 24.45 13.60
N GLY A 63 -10.29 23.27 13.06
CA GLY A 63 -11.35 23.11 12.07
C GLY A 63 -11.04 23.79 10.74
N ASP A 64 -9.75 23.99 10.43
CA ASP A 64 -9.31 24.56 9.17
C ASP A 64 -9.58 23.56 8.04
N VAL A 65 -10.27 24.02 7.00
CA VAL A 65 -10.60 23.23 5.80
C VAL A 65 -9.50 23.34 4.73
N SER A 66 -8.38 23.99 5.07
CA SER A 66 -7.21 24.08 4.22
C SER A 66 -6.67 22.68 3.90
N ARG A 67 -6.27 22.50 2.64
CA ARG A 67 -5.73 21.23 2.17
C ARG A 67 -4.38 20.94 2.85
N PRO A 68 -4.14 19.69 3.28
CA PRO A 68 -2.83 19.29 3.77
C PRO A 68 -1.74 19.61 2.74
N PRO A 69 -0.52 19.99 3.17
CA PRO A 69 0.60 20.21 2.26
C PRO A 69 0.86 18.97 1.40
N PHE A 70 1.08 19.15 0.09
CA PHE A 70 1.34 18.03 -0.82
C PHE A 70 2.50 17.14 -0.36
N ASN A 71 3.58 17.74 0.14
CA ASN A 71 4.73 17.01 0.65
C ASN A 71 4.38 16.14 1.87
N MET A 72 3.38 16.53 2.67
CA MET A 72 2.89 15.70 3.77
C MET A 72 2.12 14.48 3.25
N ALA A 73 1.26 14.65 2.26
CA ALA A 73 0.55 13.54 1.61
C ALA A 73 1.54 12.52 1.01
N LEU A 74 2.55 13.03 0.29
CA LEU A 74 3.57 12.22 -0.36
C LEU A 74 4.46 11.49 0.65
N THR A 75 4.85 12.19 1.71
CA THR A 75 5.58 11.61 2.84
C THR A 75 4.75 10.52 3.50
N ALA A 76 3.46 10.76 3.78
CA ALA A 76 2.59 9.78 4.40
C ALA A 76 2.41 8.53 3.56
N TRP A 77 2.30 8.69 2.24
CA TRP A 77 2.19 7.56 1.33
C TRP A 77 3.45 6.67 1.37
N ILE A 78 4.64 7.28 1.30
CA ILE A 78 5.91 6.55 1.39
C ILE A 78 6.13 5.96 2.79
N ASP A 79 5.84 6.69 3.85
CA ASP A 79 6.07 6.24 5.23
C ASP A 79 5.23 5.01 5.55
N ILE A 80 3.92 5.09 5.30
CA ILE A 80 2.97 4.04 5.66
C ILE A 80 3.25 2.76 4.87
N LEU A 81 3.36 2.86 3.55
CA LEU A 81 3.58 1.65 2.74
C LEU A 81 5.03 1.17 2.81
N GLY A 82 6.00 2.09 2.89
CA GLY A 82 7.40 1.76 3.10
C GLY A 82 7.65 1.05 4.44
N ALA A 83 6.91 1.40 5.49
CA ALA A 83 6.93 0.66 6.76
C ALA A 83 6.52 -0.80 6.57
N THR A 84 5.49 -1.08 5.77
CA THR A 84 5.11 -2.45 5.41
C THR A 84 6.17 -3.16 4.55
N MET A 85 6.93 -2.44 3.71
CA MET A 85 8.06 -3.02 2.96
C MET A 85 9.19 -3.49 3.87
N LEU A 86 9.40 -2.80 4.99
CA LEU A 86 10.53 -3.03 5.88
C LEU A 86 10.17 -3.81 7.16
N GLY A 87 8.88 -4.02 7.44
CA GLY A 87 8.42 -4.65 8.67
C GLY A 87 8.76 -3.82 9.90
N ARG A 88 8.60 -2.49 9.81
CA ARG A 88 8.92 -1.55 10.89
C ARG A 88 7.76 -0.60 11.17
N TYR A 89 7.86 0.15 12.27
CA TYR A 89 6.93 1.25 12.54
C TYR A 89 7.07 2.36 11.49
N PRO A 90 5.94 2.91 10.97
CA PRO A 90 5.95 4.19 10.27
C PRO A 90 6.53 5.29 11.18
N ARG A 91 7.34 6.19 10.64
CA ARG A 91 7.98 7.25 11.44
C ARG A 91 6.96 8.20 12.06
N PHE A 92 5.88 8.50 11.35
CA PHE A 92 4.85 9.44 11.79
C PHE A 92 3.57 8.73 12.26
N ALA A 93 3.68 7.50 12.78
CA ALA A 93 2.54 6.69 13.23
C ALA A 93 1.60 7.44 14.19
N ASP A 94 2.16 8.18 15.16
CA ASP A 94 1.36 8.95 16.11
C ASP A 94 0.56 10.07 15.43
N THR A 95 1.15 10.74 14.43
CA THR A 95 0.44 11.74 13.61
C THR A 95 -0.74 11.11 12.88
N TYR A 96 -0.56 9.94 12.27
CA TYR A 96 -1.63 9.23 11.57
C TYR A 96 -2.75 8.79 12.54
N ARG A 97 -2.38 8.38 13.74
CA ARG A 97 -3.35 8.01 14.79
C ARG A 97 -4.16 9.22 15.25
N ASP A 98 -3.52 10.36 15.49
CA ASP A 98 -4.19 11.60 15.87
C ASP A 98 -5.13 12.10 14.77
N LEU A 99 -4.69 12.06 13.51
CA LEU A 99 -5.54 12.40 12.36
C LEU A 99 -6.73 11.45 12.24
N ASN A 100 -6.53 10.14 12.43
CA ASN A 100 -7.63 9.17 12.38
C ASN A 100 -8.67 9.42 13.49
N ILE A 101 -8.22 9.66 14.73
CA ILE A 101 -9.11 9.95 15.88
C ILE A 101 -9.87 11.26 15.65
N GLY A 102 -9.17 12.31 15.21
CA GLY A 102 -9.74 13.63 14.95
C GLY A 102 -10.50 13.74 13.63
N LYS A 103 -10.57 12.67 12.83
CA LYS A 103 -11.15 12.65 11.47
C LYS A 103 -10.51 13.69 10.54
N GLY A 104 -9.21 13.94 10.73
CA GLY A 104 -8.38 14.73 9.84
C GLY A 104 -7.97 13.96 8.58
N SER A 105 -7.23 14.64 7.71
CA SER A 105 -6.71 14.08 6.46
C SER A 105 -5.23 14.43 6.31
N ALA A 106 -4.47 13.53 5.70
CA ALA A 106 -3.11 13.79 5.25
C ALA A 106 -3.06 14.17 3.77
N GLY A 107 -4.20 14.17 3.06
CA GLY A 107 -4.32 14.47 1.62
C GLY A 107 -4.09 13.24 0.73
N LEU A 108 -4.21 12.03 1.27
CA LEU A 108 -3.93 10.78 0.53
C LEU A 108 -5.01 10.49 -0.52
N SER A 109 -6.26 10.86 -0.26
CA SER A 109 -7.37 10.67 -1.20
C SER A 109 -7.16 11.46 -2.50
N GLU A 110 -6.70 12.70 -2.39
CA GLU A 110 -6.36 13.54 -3.54
C GLU A 110 -5.11 13.05 -4.28
N LEU A 111 -4.13 12.51 -3.56
CA LEU A 111 -2.85 12.09 -4.12
C LEU A 111 -2.94 10.75 -4.86
N MET A 112 -3.53 9.74 -4.22
CA MET A 112 -3.51 8.35 -4.68
C MET A 112 -4.90 7.71 -4.81
N GLY A 113 -5.97 8.47 -4.51
CA GLY A 113 -7.35 8.04 -4.68
C GLY A 113 -7.94 7.22 -3.53
N CYS A 114 -7.13 6.82 -2.53
CA CYS A 114 -7.61 6.07 -1.37
C CYS A 114 -7.92 7.00 -0.20
N ASP A 115 -9.05 6.76 0.46
CA ASP A 115 -9.41 7.43 1.71
C ASP A 115 -8.30 7.30 2.77
N ASP A 116 -7.96 8.44 3.39
CA ASP A 116 -6.92 8.54 4.42
C ASP A 116 -7.14 7.56 5.57
N LYS A 117 -8.40 7.29 5.94
CA LYS A 117 -8.73 6.37 7.05
C LYS A 117 -8.21 4.96 6.79
N ILE A 118 -8.30 4.46 5.55
CA ILE A 118 -7.76 3.13 5.21
C ILE A 118 -6.24 3.14 5.32
N MET A 119 -5.58 4.21 4.86
CA MET A 119 -4.12 4.33 4.97
C MET A 119 -3.66 4.42 6.42
N PHE A 120 -4.38 5.15 7.28
CA PHE A 120 -4.10 5.20 8.72
C PHE A 120 -4.31 3.83 9.38
N LEU A 121 -5.31 3.05 8.94
CA LEU A 121 -5.45 1.66 9.40
C LEU A 121 -4.29 0.78 8.92
N ILE A 122 -3.78 0.96 7.70
CA ILE A 122 -2.58 0.26 7.22
C ILE A 122 -1.35 0.62 8.07
N SER A 123 -1.22 1.89 8.49
CA SER A 123 -0.20 2.32 9.45
C SER A 123 -0.30 1.54 10.77
N GLU A 124 -1.50 1.38 11.32
CA GLU A 124 -1.70 0.59 12.54
C GLU A 124 -1.37 -0.90 12.32
N ILE A 125 -1.68 -1.47 11.15
CA ILE A 125 -1.28 -2.85 10.81
C ILE A 125 0.25 -2.96 10.74
N ALA A 126 0.95 -1.99 10.15
CA ALA A 126 2.41 -1.96 10.10
C ALA A 126 3.02 -1.89 11.51
N CYS A 127 2.44 -1.09 12.40
CA CYS A 127 2.84 -1.04 13.82
C CYS A 127 2.64 -2.39 14.52
N LEU A 128 1.51 -3.06 14.26
CA LEU A 128 1.19 -4.36 14.83
C LEU A 128 2.18 -5.44 14.35
N GLU A 129 2.50 -5.45 13.06
CA GLU A 129 3.48 -6.36 12.49
C GLU A 129 4.88 -6.12 13.05
N ALA A 130 5.32 -4.87 13.13
CA ALA A 130 6.63 -4.54 13.71
C ALA A 130 6.73 -5.05 15.16
N HIS A 131 5.69 -4.86 15.97
CA HIS A 131 5.67 -5.39 17.33
C HIS A 131 5.66 -6.92 17.38
N LYS A 132 4.95 -7.57 16.44
CA LYS A 132 5.02 -9.02 16.27
C LYS A 132 6.45 -9.50 16.00
N LEU A 133 7.17 -8.82 15.12
CA LEU A 133 8.57 -9.14 14.81
C LEU A 133 9.51 -8.92 16.01
N GLU A 134 9.16 -8.02 16.92
CA GLU A 134 9.85 -7.79 18.19
C GLU A 134 9.50 -8.82 19.30
N GLY A 135 8.60 -9.77 19.02
CA GLY A 135 8.25 -10.85 19.94
C GLY A 135 6.96 -10.64 20.73
N MET A 136 5.98 -9.90 20.18
CA MET A 136 4.61 -9.82 20.74
C MET A 136 4.01 -11.23 20.93
N ASP A 137 3.32 -11.43 22.06
CA ASP A 137 2.57 -12.66 22.33
C ASP A 137 1.39 -12.86 21.36
N ASP A 138 1.18 -14.10 20.93
CA ASP A 138 0.16 -14.47 19.94
C ASP A 138 -1.28 -14.16 20.40
N LEU A 139 -1.59 -14.23 21.70
CA LEU A 139 -2.93 -13.90 22.21
C LEU A 139 -3.18 -12.40 22.10
N VAL A 140 -2.17 -11.60 22.50
CA VAL A 140 -2.23 -10.13 22.39
C VAL A 140 -2.36 -9.71 20.93
N LEU A 141 -1.57 -10.32 20.04
CA LEU A 141 -1.66 -10.12 18.60
C LEU A 141 -3.07 -10.39 18.08
N CYS A 142 -3.66 -11.53 18.45
CA CYS A 142 -5.01 -11.89 18.02
C CYS A 142 -6.07 -10.88 18.48
N ASP A 143 -5.92 -10.29 19.66
CA ASP A 143 -6.86 -9.27 20.15
C ASP A 143 -6.75 -7.96 19.36
N TYR A 144 -5.53 -7.50 19.05
CA TYR A 144 -5.34 -6.35 18.16
C TYR A 144 -5.82 -6.62 16.73
N VAL A 145 -5.61 -7.82 16.21
CA VAL A 145 -6.15 -8.24 14.91
C VAL A 145 -7.68 -8.12 14.88
N LYS A 146 -8.38 -8.55 15.93
CA LYS A 146 -9.84 -8.39 16.00
C LYS A 146 -10.26 -6.92 15.99
N ILE A 147 -9.59 -6.08 16.79
CA ILE A 147 -9.91 -4.64 16.89
C ILE A 147 -9.70 -3.95 15.53
N LEU A 148 -8.56 -4.16 14.89
CA LEU A 148 -8.29 -3.59 13.57
C LEU A 148 -9.23 -4.16 12.50
N GLY A 149 -9.53 -5.46 12.57
CA GLY A 149 -10.48 -6.11 11.67
C GLY A 149 -11.88 -5.49 11.74
N HIS A 150 -12.35 -5.15 12.96
CA HIS A 150 -13.59 -4.40 13.14
C HIS A 150 -13.50 -2.98 12.56
N SER A 151 -12.42 -2.25 12.83
CA SER A 151 -12.20 -0.91 12.28
C SER A 151 -12.20 -0.86 10.75
N ILE A 152 -11.57 -1.84 10.11
CA ILE A 152 -11.58 -2.01 8.65
C ILE A 152 -12.99 -2.36 8.17
N GLY A 153 -13.70 -3.25 8.88
CA GLY A 153 -15.07 -3.62 8.55
C GLY A 153 -16.05 -2.43 8.52
N TYR A 154 -15.85 -1.41 9.35
CA TYR A 154 -16.64 -0.17 9.30
C TYR A 154 -16.37 0.70 8.06
N CYS A 155 -15.29 0.41 7.32
CA CYS A 155 -14.97 1.08 6.06
C CYS A 155 -15.41 0.28 4.83
N GLU A 156 -16.02 -0.90 5.03
CA GLU A 156 -16.46 -1.74 3.92
C GLU A 156 -17.55 -1.00 3.10
N PRO A 157 -17.40 -0.91 1.76
CA PRO A 157 -18.39 -0.26 0.93
C PRO A 157 -19.76 -0.94 1.07
N GLY A 158 -20.80 -0.15 1.28
CA GLY A 158 -22.16 -0.68 1.32
C GLY A 158 -22.57 -1.39 0.01
N PRO A 159 -23.63 -2.21 0.03
CA PRO A 159 -24.11 -2.90 -1.17
C PRO A 159 -24.33 -1.94 -2.34
N GLY A 160 -23.71 -2.23 -3.49
CA GLY A 160 -23.80 -1.41 -4.71
C GLY A 160 -22.98 -0.10 -4.70
N ALA A 161 -22.14 0.12 -3.69
CA ALA A 161 -21.25 1.28 -3.62
C ALA A 161 -20.12 1.21 -4.66
N VAL A 162 -19.54 0.01 -4.86
CA VAL A 162 -18.56 -0.25 -5.93
C VAL A 162 -19.29 -0.44 -7.25
N LYS A 163 -18.95 0.39 -8.24
CA LYS A 163 -19.57 0.40 -9.57
C LYS A 163 -18.67 1.10 -10.57
N SER A 164 -19.05 1.06 -11.85
CA SER A 164 -18.27 1.66 -12.93
C SER A 164 -17.86 3.11 -12.64
N ALA A 165 -16.55 3.36 -12.74
CA ALA A 165 -15.97 4.69 -12.65
C ALA A 165 -16.27 5.56 -13.88
N PHE A 166 -16.93 5.02 -14.92
CA PHE A 166 -17.29 5.77 -16.12
C PHE A 166 -18.74 6.30 -16.08
N SER A 167 -18.96 7.44 -16.73
CA SER A 167 -20.29 7.92 -17.10
C SER A 167 -20.78 7.25 -18.39
N GLY A 168 -22.05 7.46 -18.74
CA GLY A 168 -22.58 7.03 -20.05
C GLY A 168 -21.89 7.71 -21.25
N THR A 169 -21.14 8.80 -21.02
CA THR A 169 -20.34 9.49 -22.05
C THR A 169 -18.90 8.98 -22.12
N GLY A 170 -18.51 8.00 -21.29
CA GLY A 170 -17.14 7.52 -21.17
C GLY A 170 -16.21 8.39 -20.32
N ALA A 171 -16.72 9.42 -19.65
CA ALA A 171 -15.92 10.27 -18.75
C ALA A 171 -15.71 9.59 -17.38
N ILE A 172 -14.53 9.74 -16.80
CA ILE A 172 -14.24 9.23 -15.45
C ILE A 172 -15.02 10.07 -14.41
N LYS A 173 -15.57 9.39 -13.39
CA LYS A 173 -16.20 9.97 -12.21
C LYS A 173 -15.22 9.85 -11.03
N PRO A 174 -14.46 10.92 -10.70
CA PRO A 174 -13.36 10.83 -9.73
C PRO A 174 -13.81 10.32 -8.34
N LYS A 175 -14.96 10.78 -7.84
CA LYS A 175 -15.51 10.31 -6.57
C LYS A 175 -15.82 8.81 -6.57
N GLN A 176 -16.35 8.29 -7.68
CA GLN A 176 -16.63 6.86 -7.79
C GLN A 176 -15.36 6.04 -7.89
N LEU A 177 -14.38 6.55 -8.65
CA LEU A 177 -13.07 5.92 -8.74
C LEU A 177 -12.39 5.84 -7.38
N SER A 178 -12.44 6.92 -6.59
CA SER A 178 -11.90 6.94 -5.24
C SER A 178 -12.57 5.91 -4.32
N ILE A 179 -13.90 5.71 -4.42
CA ILE A 179 -14.60 4.64 -3.70
C ILE A 179 -14.05 3.26 -4.10
N ASN A 180 -13.85 3.01 -5.40
CA ASN A 180 -13.35 1.73 -5.89
C ASN A 180 -11.89 1.50 -5.46
N VAL A 181 -11.03 2.52 -5.56
CA VAL A 181 -9.62 2.45 -5.11
C VAL A 181 -9.57 2.21 -3.59
N THR A 182 -10.37 2.93 -2.81
CA THR A 182 -10.47 2.74 -1.35
C THR A 182 -10.91 1.32 -1.02
N ALA A 183 -11.87 0.76 -1.75
CA ALA A 183 -12.30 -0.63 -1.58
C ALA A 183 -11.16 -1.63 -1.87
N ALA A 184 -10.36 -1.39 -2.92
CA ALA A 184 -9.22 -2.24 -3.26
C ALA A 184 -8.16 -2.23 -2.14
N PHE A 185 -7.78 -1.05 -1.64
CA PHE A 185 -6.86 -0.90 -0.51
C PHE A 185 -7.42 -1.53 0.78
N MET A 186 -8.72 -1.41 1.03
CA MET A 186 -9.40 -1.97 2.19
C MET A 186 -9.36 -3.51 2.19
N TYR A 187 -9.65 -4.15 1.04
CA TYR A 187 -9.52 -5.61 0.93
C TYR A 187 -8.08 -6.09 1.08
N ALA A 188 -7.11 -5.38 0.49
CA ALA A 188 -5.70 -5.68 0.68
C ALA A 188 -5.27 -5.52 2.15
N ALA A 189 -5.66 -4.43 2.82
CA ALA A 189 -5.39 -4.22 4.25
C ALA A 189 -5.96 -5.36 5.11
N ARG A 190 -7.18 -5.83 4.79
CA ARG A 190 -7.80 -6.96 5.49
C ARG A 190 -7.02 -8.27 5.29
N ILE A 191 -6.57 -8.56 4.07
CA ILE A 191 -5.72 -9.73 3.78
C ILE A 191 -4.39 -9.63 4.53
N TYR A 192 -3.74 -8.46 4.48
CA TYR A 192 -2.47 -8.24 5.17
C TYR A 192 -2.61 -8.42 6.68
N LEU A 193 -3.67 -7.89 7.28
CA LEU A 193 -3.98 -8.11 8.69
C LEU A 193 -4.21 -9.59 9.01
N CYS A 194 -4.96 -10.32 8.18
CA CYS A 194 -5.16 -11.75 8.35
C CYS A 194 -3.85 -12.53 8.26
N SER A 195 -2.90 -12.11 7.42
CA SER A 195 -1.60 -12.76 7.27
C SER A 195 -0.74 -12.72 8.53
N LEU A 196 -1.06 -11.80 9.48
CA LEU A 196 -0.37 -11.74 10.76
C LEU A 196 -0.82 -12.82 11.73
N VAL A 197 -1.99 -13.44 11.53
CA VAL A 197 -2.53 -14.45 12.45
C VAL A 197 -1.68 -15.72 12.43
N PRO A 198 -1.29 -16.28 13.60
CA PRO A 198 -0.59 -17.56 13.66
C PRO A 198 -1.38 -18.67 12.95
N GLY A 199 -0.70 -19.43 12.10
CA GLY A 199 -1.34 -20.50 11.33
C GLY A 199 -2.17 -20.03 10.15
N PHE A 200 -2.00 -18.78 9.68
CA PHE A 200 -2.60 -18.29 8.44
C PHE A 200 -2.34 -19.24 7.25
N ARG A 201 -3.40 -19.56 6.49
CA ARG A 201 -3.32 -20.43 5.31
C ARG A 201 -3.92 -19.78 4.09
N LEU A 202 -3.34 -20.09 2.92
CA LEU A 202 -3.77 -19.55 1.64
C LEU A 202 -5.07 -20.18 1.12
N ASP A 203 -5.38 -21.41 1.52
CA ASP A 203 -6.58 -22.15 1.13
C ASP A 203 -7.81 -21.85 2.00
N ASP A 204 -7.66 -21.01 3.03
CA ASP A 204 -8.78 -20.62 3.89
C ASP A 204 -9.86 -19.91 3.09
N HIS A 205 -11.13 -20.31 3.32
CA HIS A 205 -12.27 -19.76 2.60
C HIS A 205 -12.40 -18.23 2.76
N ASN A 206 -12.03 -17.71 3.93
CA ASN A 206 -12.03 -16.27 4.17
C ASN A 206 -11.01 -15.53 3.29
N VAL A 207 -9.81 -16.09 3.12
CA VAL A 207 -8.74 -15.50 2.31
C VAL A 207 -9.14 -15.54 0.83
N THR A 208 -9.59 -16.69 0.35
CA THR A 208 -10.04 -16.85 -1.04
C THR A 208 -11.22 -15.93 -1.38
N ASN A 209 -12.18 -15.73 -0.45
CA ASN A 209 -13.26 -14.76 -0.63
C ASN A 209 -12.77 -13.32 -0.71
N LEU A 210 -11.80 -12.92 0.13
CA LEU A 210 -11.21 -11.58 0.08
C LEU A 210 -10.45 -11.34 -1.24
N VAL A 211 -9.71 -12.33 -1.72
CA VAL A 211 -9.03 -12.28 -3.03
C VAL A 211 -10.05 -12.10 -4.16
N ASN A 212 -11.14 -12.87 -4.15
CA ASN A 212 -12.20 -12.73 -5.16
C ASN A 212 -12.92 -11.37 -5.07
N ALA A 213 -13.22 -10.90 -3.86
CA ALA A 213 -13.84 -9.58 -3.66
C ALA A 213 -12.94 -8.46 -4.16
N PHE A 214 -11.63 -8.53 -3.91
CA PHE A 214 -10.65 -7.62 -4.47
C PHE A 214 -10.69 -7.64 -6.01
N CYS A 215 -10.66 -8.81 -6.64
CA CYS A 215 -10.70 -8.93 -8.10
C CYS A 215 -11.98 -8.30 -8.69
N ASN A 216 -13.13 -8.51 -8.06
CA ASN A 216 -14.40 -7.90 -8.48
C ASN A 216 -14.35 -6.36 -8.41
N VAL A 217 -13.66 -5.78 -7.41
CA VAL A 217 -13.46 -4.33 -7.34
C VAL A 217 -12.56 -3.84 -8.47
N MET A 218 -11.50 -4.59 -8.78
CA MET A 218 -10.53 -4.21 -9.83
C MET A 218 -11.16 -4.11 -11.23
N GLU A 219 -12.25 -4.84 -11.49
CA GLU A 219 -13.04 -4.71 -12.74
C GLU A 219 -13.60 -3.30 -12.94
N TYR A 220 -13.86 -2.57 -11.85
CA TYR A 220 -14.40 -1.22 -11.87
C TYR A 220 -13.33 -0.12 -11.81
N ILE A 221 -12.04 -0.49 -11.82
CA ILE A 221 -10.92 0.44 -11.86
C ILE A 221 -10.27 0.42 -13.25
N PRO A 222 -10.18 1.57 -13.95
CA PRO A 222 -9.59 1.63 -15.28
C PRO A 222 -8.16 1.05 -15.30
N ALA A 223 -7.91 0.13 -16.22
CA ALA A 223 -6.62 -0.52 -16.43
C ALA A 223 -6.02 -0.17 -17.79
N GLY A 224 -4.71 -0.43 -17.94
CA GLY A 224 -3.93 -0.09 -19.14
C GLY A 224 -3.07 1.17 -18.94
N PRO A 225 -2.46 1.71 -20.00
CA PRO A 225 -1.45 2.78 -19.89
C PRO A 225 -2.00 4.08 -19.28
N GLU A 226 -3.25 4.40 -19.60
CA GLU A 226 -4.01 5.54 -19.04
C GLU A 226 -4.87 5.13 -17.82
N GLY A 227 -4.63 3.92 -17.30
CA GLY A 227 -5.32 3.36 -16.14
C GLY A 227 -4.66 3.74 -14.82
N HIS A 228 -5.11 3.10 -13.75
CA HIS A 228 -4.68 3.39 -12.37
C HIS A 228 -3.88 2.25 -11.75
N ASP A 229 -3.41 1.31 -12.58
CA ASP A 229 -2.75 0.08 -12.12
C ASP A 229 -1.46 0.36 -11.36
N ARG A 230 -0.77 1.43 -11.76
CA ARG A 230 0.49 1.87 -11.17
C ARG A 230 0.34 2.53 -9.80
N SER A 231 -0.85 3.01 -9.42
CA SER A 231 -1.12 3.51 -8.07
C SER A 231 -1.72 2.45 -7.15
N LEU A 232 -1.84 1.21 -7.65
CA LEU A 232 -2.44 0.07 -6.94
C LEU A 232 -1.41 -1.03 -6.68
N VAL A 233 -0.12 -0.72 -6.75
CA VAL A 233 0.95 -1.72 -6.65
C VAL A 233 0.93 -2.39 -5.29
N TRP A 234 0.81 -1.63 -4.20
CA TRP A 234 0.75 -2.22 -2.86
C TRP A 234 -0.46 -3.16 -2.65
N PRO A 235 -1.71 -2.77 -3.00
CA PRO A 235 -2.82 -3.70 -2.95
C PRO A 235 -2.61 -4.94 -3.82
N LEU A 236 -2.09 -4.77 -5.04
CA LEU A 236 -1.78 -5.88 -5.93
C LEU A 236 -0.75 -6.82 -5.32
N LEU A 237 0.34 -6.29 -4.74
CA LEU A 237 1.38 -7.06 -4.03
C LEU A 237 0.79 -7.94 -2.95
N VAL A 238 0.02 -7.35 -2.04
CA VAL A 238 -0.57 -8.05 -0.90
C VAL A 238 -1.47 -9.19 -1.38
N VAL A 239 -2.42 -8.89 -2.28
CA VAL A 239 -3.39 -9.88 -2.75
C VAL A 239 -2.71 -10.96 -3.60
N GLY A 240 -1.75 -10.58 -4.44
CA GLY A 240 -1.01 -11.51 -5.28
C GLY A 240 -0.08 -12.43 -4.49
N SER A 241 0.45 -11.98 -3.35
CA SER A 241 1.31 -12.80 -2.48
C SER A 241 0.56 -13.95 -1.80
N VAL A 242 -0.76 -13.83 -1.66
CA VAL A 242 -1.62 -14.89 -1.10
C VAL A 242 -2.40 -15.65 -2.17
N SER A 243 -2.10 -15.41 -3.45
CA SER A 243 -2.87 -15.96 -4.57
C SER A 243 -2.42 -17.38 -4.94
N LEU A 244 -3.36 -18.32 -4.94
CA LEU A 244 -3.15 -19.71 -5.40
C LEU A 244 -3.26 -19.84 -6.92
N PRO A 245 -2.75 -20.93 -7.53
CA PRO A 245 -2.89 -21.20 -8.97
C PRO A 245 -4.32 -21.08 -9.51
N SER A 246 -5.31 -21.49 -8.72
CA SER A 246 -6.74 -21.47 -9.07
C SER A 246 -7.42 -20.13 -8.81
N SER A 247 -6.71 -19.15 -8.26
CA SER A 247 -7.29 -17.85 -7.92
C SER A 247 -7.57 -17.01 -9.15
N THR A 248 -8.68 -16.27 -9.11
CA THR A 248 -9.06 -15.28 -10.13
C THR A 248 -8.05 -14.13 -10.25
N PHE A 249 -7.26 -13.90 -9.20
CA PHE A 249 -6.23 -12.86 -9.18
C PHE A 249 -5.18 -13.06 -10.26
N ARG A 250 -4.64 -14.28 -10.42
CA ARG A 250 -3.54 -14.52 -11.37
C ARG A 250 -3.98 -14.24 -12.81
N SER A 251 -5.18 -14.66 -13.19
CA SER A 251 -5.75 -14.34 -14.51
C SER A 251 -6.05 -12.85 -14.68
N MET A 252 -6.62 -12.20 -13.66
CA MET A 252 -6.90 -10.75 -13.67
C MET A 252 -5.61 -9.92 -13.79
N PHE A 253 -4.55 -10.32 -13.08
CA PHE A 253 -3.24 -9.67 -13.12
C PHE A 253 -2.58 -9.82 -14.49
N GLU A 254 -2.63 -11.01 -15.09
CA GLU A 254 -2.10 -11.26 -16.44
C GLU A 254 -2.84 -10.43 -17.50
N GLU A 255 -4.18 -10.33 -17.42
CA GLU A 255 -4.97 -9.47 -18.31
C GLU A 255 -4.54 -8.00 -18.18
N ARG A 256 -4.35 -7.52 -16.95
CA ARG A 256 -3.91 -6.14 -16.69
C ARG A 256 -2.48 -5.89 -17.18
N CYS A 257 -1.58 -6.85 -17.04
CA CYS A 257 -0.24 -6.79 -17.65
C CYS A 257 -0.33 -6.66 -19.17
N SER A 258 -1.17 -7.48 -19.82
CA SER A 258 -1.40 -7.44 -21.27
C SER A 258 -1.95 -6.07 -21.71
N ARG A 259 -2.92 -5.52 -20.97
CA ARG A 259 -3.50 -4.19 -21.25
C ARG A 259 -2.49 -3.06 -21.09
N LEU A 260 -1.58 -3.14 -20.13
CA LEU A 260 -0.49 -2.17 -19.93
C LEU A 260 0.56 -2.27 -21.04
N GLY A 261 0.73 -3.44 -21.67
CA GLY A 261 1.75 -3.68 -22.68
C GLY A 261 3.15 -3.46 -22.11
N GLU A 262 4.01 -2.73 -22.84
CA GLU A 262 5.36 -2.42 -22.39
C GLU A 262 5.41 -1.69 -21.04
N ALA A 263 4.37 -0.91 -20.71
CA ALA A 263 4.28 -0.19 -19.44
C ALA A 263 4.32 -1.13 -18.22
N ALA A 264 4.00 -2.42 -18.40
CA ALA A 264 4.05 -3.47 -17.37
C ALA A 264 5.47 -3.95 -17.02
N ASN A 265 6.50 -3.47 -17.73
CA ASN A 265 7.91 -3.86 -17.51
C ASN A 265 8.68 -2.84 -16.65
N PHE A 266 8.04 -1.74 -16.24
CA PHE A 266 8.69 -0.60 -15.59
C PHE A 266 8.07 -0.26 -14.23
N GLY A 267 8.87 0.40 -13.40
CA GLY A 267 8.49 0.92 -12.10
C GLY A 267 8.09 -0.17 -11.11
N SER A 268 7.38 0.25 -10.08
CA SER A 268 6.77 -0.56 -9.04
C SER A 268 5.93 -1.70 -9.63
N PHE A 269 5.15 -1.44 -10.69
CA PHE A 269 4.33 -2.46 -11.34
C PHE A 269 5.18 -3.57 -11.98
N GLY A 270 6.22 -3.21 -12.73
CA GLY A 270 7.15 -4.18 -13.31
C GLY A 270 7.89 -4.99 -12.24
N ARG A 271 8.24 -4.35 -11.12
CA ARG A 271 8.89 -5.00 -9.97
C ARG A 271 7.99 -6.02 -9.28
N ILE A 272 6.71 -5.73 -9.04
CA ILE A 272 5.79 -6.74 -8.48
C ILE A 272 5.57 -7.91 -9.44
N ARG A 273 5.54 -7.64 -10.75
CA ARG A 273 5.41 -8.71 -11.75
C ARG A 273 6.61 -9.65 -11.73
N GLU A 274 7.81 -9.12 -11.57
CA GLU A 274 9.01 -9.95 -11.43
C GLU A 274 9.00 -10.73 -10.11
N LEU A 275 8.68 -10.05 -9.01
CA LEU A 275 8.57 -10.66 -7.68
C LEU A 275 7.56 -11.81 -7.65
N PHE A 276 6.42 -11.68 -8.32
CA PHE A 276 5.42 -12.73 -8.37
C PHE A 276 5.89 -13.99 -9.07
N LYS A 277 6.84 -13.94 -10.00
CA LYS A 277 7.39 -15.17 -10.59
C LYS A 277 8.02 -16.06 -9.53
N ASP A 278 8.77 -15.46 -8.62
CA ASP A 278 9.45 -16.19 -7.53
C ASP A 278 8.47 -16.58 -6.43
N VAL A 279 7.60 -15.64 -5.99
CA VAL A 279 6.60 -15.92 -4.97
C VAL A 279 5.66 -17.05 -5.41
N TRP A 280 5.13 -16.98 -6.63
CA TRP A 280 4.21 -18.00 -7.13
C TRP A 280 4.90 -19.33 -7.38
N MET A 281 6.16 -19.36 -7.82
CA MET A 281 6.91 -20.60 -7.93
C MET A 281 7.00 -21.34 -6.59
N LEU A 282 7.29 -20.61 -5.51
CA LEU A 282 7.36 -21.18 -4.16
C LEU A 282 5.98 -21.62 -3.65
N VAL A 283 4.97 -20.76 -3.80
CA VAL A 283 3.57 -21.08 -3.42
C VAL A 283 3.06 -22.32 -4.15
N ASP A 284 3.33 -22.44 -5.45
CA ASP A 284 2.85 -23.55 -6.28
C ASP A 284 3.54 -24.85 -5.92
N SER A 285 4.84 -24.79 -5.58
CA SER A 285 5.60 -25.93 -5.07
C SER A 285 5.02 -26.43 -3.74
N GLU A 286 4.74 -25.54 -2.80
CA GLU A 286 4.12 -25.89 -1.52
C GLU A 286 2.72 -26.47 -1.71
N ALA A 287 1.90 -25.83 -2.56
CA ALA A 287 0.53 -26.28 -2.85
C ALA A 287 0.51 -27.68 -3.49
N ALA A 288 1.47 -28.00 -4.35
CA ALA A 288 1.63 -29.32 -4.95
C ALA A 288 1.95 -30.42 -3.90
N LEU A 289 2.55 -30.03 -2.78
CA LEU A 289 2.81 -30.91 -1.63
C LEU A 289 1.64 -30.93 -0.62
N GLY A 290 0.55 -30.21 -0.89
CA GLY A 290 -0.59 -30.06 0.02
C GLY A 290 -0.33 -29.09 1.19
N SER A 291 0.79 -28.36 1.15
CA SER A 291 1.10 -27.27 2.06
C SER A 291 0.52 -25.97 1.49
N TYR A 292 -0.18 -25.20 2.32
CA TYR A 292 -0.76 -23.91 1.93
C TYR A 292 -0.27 -22.80 2.84
N GLN A 293 0.99 -22.93 3.29
CA GLN A 293 1.66 -21.90 4.06
C GLN A 293 1.90 -20.67 3.20
N SER A 294 1.80 -19.48 3.80
CA SER A 294 2.11 -18.24 3.11
C SER A 294 3.61 -18.11 2.87
N VAL A 295 3.96 -17.61 1.68
CA VAL A 295 5.33 -17.23 1.34
C VAL A 295 5.50 -15.73 1.59
N SER A 296 6.48 -15.34 2.40
CA SER A 296 6.81 -13.94 2.66
C SER A 296 7.45 -13.32 1.41
N TRP A 297 6.76 -12.37 0.78
CA TRP A 297 7.32 -11.63 -0.35
C TRP A 297 8.54 -10.78 0.04
N ARG A 298 8.66 -10.36 1.31
CA ARG A 298 9.86 -9.69 1.84
C ARG A 298 11.07 -10.63 1.86
N ASP A 299 10.86 -11.89 2.25
CA ASP A 299 11.95 -12.87 2.31
C ASP A 299 12.44 -13.18 0.90
N VAL A 300 11.53 -13.27 -0.08
CA VAL A 300 11.87 -13.42 -1.49
C VAL A 300 12.67 -12.23 -2.00
N MET A 301 12.24 -11.00 -1.69
CA MET A 301 13.03 -9.80 -2.03
C MET A 301 14.42 -9.83 -1.38
N ALA A 302 14.52 -10.15 -0.10
CA ALA A 302 15.80 -10.23 0.62
C ALA A 302 16.74 -11.29 0.01
N GLN A 303 16.22 -12.47 -0.34
CA GLN A 303 16.98 -13.54 -1.00
C GLN A 303 17.51 -13.13 -2.38
N ARG A 304 16.78 -12.27 -3.09
CA ARG A 304 17.18 -11.69 -4.38
C ARG A 304 18.05 -10.44 -4.26
N GLY A 305 18.26 -9.94 -3.04
CA GLY A 305 18.93 -8.67 -2.80
C GLY A 305 18.14 -7.46 -3.30
N TRP A 306 16.82 -7.58 -3.43
CA TRP A 306 15.93 -6.49 -3.83
C TRP A 306 15.52 -5.64 -2.63
N ASP A 307 15.60 -4.32 -2.79
CA ASP A 307 15.10 -3.33 -1.83
C ASP A 307 14.15 -2.36 -2.56
N PHE A 308 12.97 -2.86 -2.90
CA PHE A 308 11.99 -2.11 -3.67
C PHE A 308 10.98 -1.41 -2.74
N LEU A 309 10.74 -0.13 -2.98
CA LEU A 309 9.53 0.53 -2.54
C LEU A 309 8.41 0.27 -3.57
N LEU A 310 7.43 -0.55 -3.18
CA LEU A 310 6.35 -1.02 -4.05
C LEU A 310 5.05 -0.26 -3.76
N ILE A 311 5.02 0.99 -4.23
CA ILE A 311 3.87 1.91 -4.14
C ILE A 311 3.37 2.30 -5.53
#